data_AF-A0A6M1TTI6-F1
#
_entry.id   AF-A0A6M1TTI6-F1
#
_cell.length_a   1.000
_cell.length_b   1.000
_cell.length_c   1.000
_cell.angle_alpha   90.00
_cell.angle_beta   90.00
_cell.angle_gamma   90.00
#
_symmetry.space_group_name_H-M   'P 1'
#
loop_
_entity.id
_entity.type
_entity.pdbx_description
1 polymer ?
#
loop_
_entity_poly.entity_id
_entity_poly.type
_entity_poly.pdbx_seq_one_letter_code
_entity_poly.pdbx_strand_id
1 'polypeptide(L)'
;MHEVGGGVFDPAGELLFLEGVVLDYEARKRDEAESTARNAEIAAHCRTLVSETRPILSVLRELRILAINARIEAARAGQAGAGFAVVSGEVGRIANETAVRATKVAELTEELQKLLRSAA
;
A
#
# COMPACT_ATOMS: atom_id res chain seq x y z
N MET A 1 -16.81 -10.63 24.38
CA MET A 1 -16.50 -11.94 25.00
C MET A 1 -17.57 -12.14 26.05
N HIS A 2 -18.50 -13.05 25.81
CA HIS A 2 -19.53 -13.37 26.78
C HIS A 2 -19.04 -14.59 27.56
N GLU A 3 -18.46 -14.34 28.73
CA GLU A 3 -18.19 -15.38 29.70
C GLU A 3 -19.35 -15.41 30.70
N VAL A 4 -19.91 -16.60 30.88
CA VAL A 4 -20.86 -16.87 31.98
C VAL A 4 -20.19 -17.87 32.91
N GLY A 5 -20.10 -17.51 34.18
CA GLY A 5 -19.42 -18.31 35.19
C GLY A 5 -19.64 -17.79 36.60
N GLY A 6 -19.34 -18.64 37.59
CA GLY A 6 -19.54 -18.36 39.00
C GLY A 6 -18.46 -19.03 39.85
N GLY A 7 -18.37 -18.60 41.11
CA GLY A 7 -17.54 -19.27 42.10
C GLY A 7 -18.18 -20.56 42.58
N VAL A 8 -17.38 -21.63 42.64
CA VAL A 8 -17.71 -22.86 43.35
C VAL A 8 -17.13 -22.72 44.75
N PHE A 9 -18.00 -22.73 45.75
CA PHE A 9 -17.65 -22.53 47.15
C PHE A 9 -17.79 -23.83 47.92
N ASP A 10 -17.00 -23.99 48.98
CA ASP A 10 -17.15 -25.09 49.93
C ASP A 10 -18.33 -24.83 50.89
N PRO A 11 -18.70 -25.80 51.75
CA PRO A 11 -19.77 -25.62 52.74
C PRO A 11 -19.49 -24.55 53.82
N ALA A 12 -18.24 -24.13 54.00
CA ALA A 12 -17.85 -23.04 54.89
C ALA A 12 -17.95 -21.66 54.21
N GLY A 13 -18.23 -21.62 52.91
CA GLY A 13 -18.32 -20.40 52.10
C GLY A 13 -16.98 -19.95 51.51
N GLU A 14 -15.92 -20.76 51.64
CA GLU A 14 -14.61 -20.48 51.04
C GLU A 14 -14.62 -20.84 49.56
N LEU A 15 -14.07 -19.95 48.73
CA LEU A 15 -14.01 -20.16 47.28
C LEU A 15 -13.02 -21.28 46.94
N LEU A 16 -13.50 -22.35 46.30
CA LEU A 16 -12.67 -23.45 45.85
C LEU A 16 -12.08 -23.18 44.46
N PHE A 17 -12.92 -22.86 43.48
CA PHE A 17 -12.50 -22.52 42.11
C PHE A 17 -13.59 -21.72 41.38
N LEU A 18 -13.24 -21.13 40.23
CA LEU A 18 -14.18 -20.47 39.34
C LEU A 18 -14.54 -21.43 38.20
N GLU A 19 -15.84 -21.63 37.96
CA GLU A 19 -16.33 -22.37 36.81
C GLU A 19 -16.94 -21.39 35.81
N GLY A 20 -16.55 -21.49 34.54
CA GLY A 20 -17.08 -20.64 33.49
C GLY A 20 -17.04 -21.31 32.13
N VAL A 21 -17.96 -20.91 31.25
CA VAL A 21 -18.01 -21.30 29.84
C VAL A 21 -17.90 -20.05 28.97
N VAL A 22 -17.01 -20.11 27.99
CA VAL A 22 -16.86 -19.07 26.97
C VAL A 22 -17.89 -19.33 25.88
N LEU A 23 -18.88 -18.45 25.77
CA LEU A 23 -19.81 -18.43 24.65
C LEU A 23 -19.19 -17.59 23.51
N ASP A 24 -19.41 -18.01 22.26
CA ASP A 24 -18.97 -17.32 21.03
C ASP A 24 -17.45 -17.33 20.70
N TYR A 25 -16.64 -18.17 21.36
CA TYR A 25 -15.20 -18.30 21.05
C TYR A 25 -14.95 -18.68 19.57
N GLU A 26 -15.71 -19.65 19.05
CA GLU A 26 -15.61 -20.11 17.66
C GLU A 26 -15.96 -19.03 16.63
N ALA A 27 -16.97 -18.19 16.93
CA ALA A 27 -17.38 -17.10 16.04
C ALA A 27 -16.29 -16.03 15.93
N ARG A 28 -15.76 -15.57 17.07
CA ARG A 28 -14.67 -14.58 17.09
C ARG A 28 -13.40 -15.12 16.42
N LYS A 29 -13.06 -16.38 16.67
CA LYS A 29 -11.90 -17.05 16.02
C LYS A 29 -12.08 -17.13 14.50
N ARG A 30 -13.30 -17.35 14.01
CA ARG A 30 -13.62 -17.32 12.57
C ARG A 30 -13.49 -15.92 12.00
N ASP A 31 -14.00 -14.89 12.69
CA ASP A 31 -13.90 -13.49 12.26
C ASP A 31 -12.44 -13.01 12.20
N GLU A 32 -11.62 -13.38 13.19
CA GLU A 32 -10.18 -13.13 13.19
C GLU A 32 -9.47 -13.85 12.03
N ALA A 33 -9.81 -15.12 11.78
CA ALA A 33 -9.28 -15.87 10.65
C ALA A 33 -9.68 -15.25 9.28
N GLU A 34 -10.91 -14.75 9.17
CA GLU A 34 -11.38 -14.06 7.96
C GLU A 34 -10.67 -12.71 7.78
N SER A 35 -10.50 -11.94 8.86
CA SER A 35 -9.78 -10.66 8.83
C SER A 35 -8.31 -10.84 8.46
N THR A 36 -7.64 -11.86 9.00
CA THR A 36 -6.25 -12.17 8.66
C THR A 36 -6.12 -12.63 7.20
N ALA A 37 -7.06 -13.43 6.69
CA ALA A 37 -7.11 -13.81 5.28
C ALA A 37 -7.27 -12.60 4.35
N ARG A 38 -8.21 -11.68 4.67
CA ARG A 38 -8.38 -10.43 3.92
C ARG A 38 -7.14 -9.55 3.96
N ASN A 39 -6.50 -9.40 5.13
CA ASN A 39 -5.27 -8.63 5.25
C ASN A 39 -4.13 -9.22 4.39
N ALA A 40 -4.03 -10.55 4.31
CA ALA A 40 -3.06 -11.23 3.45
C ALA A 40 -3.32 -10.96 1.96
N GLU A 41 -4.59 -10.93 1.55
CA GLU A 41 -4.98 -10.59 0.18
C GLU A 41 -4.65 -9.14 -0.18
N ILE A 42 -4.97 -8.18 0.71
CA ILE A 42 -4.62 -6.77 0.52
C ILE A 42 -3.10 -6.61 0.44
N ALA A 43 -2.34 -7.30 1.30
CA ALA A 43 -0.89 -7.27 1.26
C ALA A 43 -0.32 -7.82 -0.06
N ALA A 44 -0.97 -8.83 -0.66
CA ALA A 44 -0.61 -9.32 -1.99
C ALA A 44 -0.86 -8.26 -3.08
N HIS A 45 -2.01 -7.62 -3.07
CA HIS A 45 -2.34 -6.54 -4.00
C HIS A 45 -1.36 -5.36 -3.88
N CYS A 46 -0.98 -4.99 -2.66
CA CYS A 46 0.01 -3.96 -2.43
C CYS A 46 1.37 -4.32 -3.04
N ARG A 47 1.80 -5.60 -3.00
CA ARG A 47 3.06 -6.02 -3.63
C ARG A 47 3.01 -5.84 -5.14
N THR A 48 1.88 -6.19 -5.76
CA THR A 48 1.65 -5.98 -7.18
C THR A 48 1.64 -4.49 -7.53
N LEU A 49 0.98 -3.65 -6.75
CA LEU A 49 1.00 -2.19 -6.97
C LEU A 49 2.43 -1.64 -6.95
N VAL A 50 3.25 -2.03 -5.97
CA VAL A 50 4.66 -1.63 -5.92
C VAL A 50 5.43 -2.13 -7.14
N SER A 51 5.20 -3.37 -7.60
CA SER A 51 5.89 -3.90 -8.78
C SER A 51 5.52 -3.14 -10.06
N GLU A 52 4.27 -2.71 -10.20
CA GLU A 52 3.81 -1.94 -11.37
C GLU A 52 4.30 -0.48 -11.38
N THR A 53 4.61 0.11 -10.22
CA THR A 53 5.18 1.48 -10.19
C THR A 53 6.59 1.55 -10.77
N ARG A 54 7.38 0.48 -10.67
CA ARG A 54 8.77 0.42 -11.18
C ARG A 54 8.88 0.59 -12.71
N PRO A 55 8.18 -0.19 -13.56
CA PRO A 55 8.23 0.00 -15.00
C PRO A 55 7.70 1.37 -15.42
N ILE A 56 6.65 1.90 -14.76
CA ILE A 56 6.16 3.27 -14.98
C ILE A 56 7.29 4.29 -14.76
N LEU A 57 8.01 4.21 -13.64
CA LEU A 57 9.15 5.09 -13.37
C LEU A 57 10.28 4.94 -14.39
N SER A 58 10.51 3.74 -14.94
CA SER A 58 11.48 3.51 -16.02
C SER A 58 11.08 4.25 -17.29
N VAL A 59 9.83 4.05 -17.75
CA VAL A 59 9.28 4.71 -18.94
C VAL A 59 9.35 6.24 -18.80
N LEU A 60 9.00 6.78 -17.63
CA LEU A 60 9.07 8.21 -17.38
C LEU A 60 10.50 8.76 -17.44
N ARG A 61 11.49 7.97 -16.99
CA ARG A 61 12.91 8.33 -17.10
C ARG A 61 13.36 8.36 -18.56
N GLU A 62 12.98 7.35 -19.34
CA GLU A 62 13.27 7.29 -20.78
C GLU A 62 12.62 8.46 -21.54
N LEU A 63 11.35 8.75 -21.27
CA LEU A 63 10.64 9.91 -21.83
C LEU A 63 11.34 11.22 -21.47
N ARG A 64 11.88 11.35 -20.25
CA ARG A 64 12.64 12.54 -19.84
C ARG A 64 13.93 12.69 -20.64
N ILE A 65 14.66 11.60 -20.89
CA ILE A 65 15.87 11.61 -21.73
C ILE A 65 15.50 11.98 -23.17
N LEU A 66 14.43 11.38 -23.71
CA LEU A 66 13.95 11.68 -25.06
C LEU A 66 13.54 13.15 -25.21
N ALA A 67 12.85 13.70 -24.20
CA ALA A 67 12.48 15.11 -24.15
C ALA A 67 13.71 16.04 -24.14
N ILE A 68 14.76 15.68 -23.39
CA ILE A 68 16.02 16.44 -23.37
C ILE A 68 16.68 16.39 -24.75
N ASN A 69 16.78 15.21 -25.36
CA ASN A 69 17.38 15.05 -26.69
C ASN A 69 16.60 15.86 -27.74
N ALA A 70 15.27 15.81 -27.70
CA ALA A 70 14.40 16.60 -28.57
C ALA A 70 14.59 18.10 -28.36
N ARG A 71 14.77 18.55 -27.12
CA ARG A 71 15.05 19.96 -26.80
C ARG A 71 16.41 20.42 -27.33
N ILE A 72 17.44 19.57 -27.26
CA ILE A 72 18.77 19.86 -27.83
C ILE A 72 18.68 20.01 -29.35
N GLU A 73 17.99 19.09 -30.02
CA GLU A 73 17.84 19.14 -31.48
C GLU A 73 16.98 20.34 -31.92
N ALA A 74 15.94 20.67 -31.15
CA ALA A 74 15.14 21.87 -31.36
C ALA A 74 15.99 23.15 -31.24
N ALA A 75 16.88 23.23 -30.25
CA ALA A 75 17.81 24.36 -30.12
C ALA A 75 18.79 24.43 -31.30
N ARG A 76 19.27 23.28 -31.79
CA ARG A 76 20.15 23.19 -32.96
C ARG A 76 19.48 23.64 -34.25
N ALA A 77 18.18 23.38 -34.41
CA ALA A 77 17.38 23.83 -35.54
C ALA A 77 17.02 25.33 -35.49
N GLY A 78 17.36 26.03 -34.40
CA GLY A 78 17.11 27.46 -34.25
C GLY A 78 15.63 27.81 -34.35
N GLN A 79 15.28 28.77 -35.23
CA GLN A 79 13.89 29.20 -35.42
C GLN A 79 12.97 28.06 -35.91
N ALA A 80 13.49 27.15 -36.74
CA ALA A 80 12.71 26.01 -37.23
C ALA A 80 12.35 25.00 -36.13
N GLY A 81 13.10 24.99 -35.02
CA GLY A 81 12.87 24.10 -33.88
C GLY A 81 11.98 24.69 -32.77
N ALA A 82 11.54 25.94 -32.87
CA ALA A 82 10.86 26.63 -31.77
C ALA A 82 9.60 25.90 -31.27
N GLY A 83 8.77 25.36 -32.17
CA GLY A 83 7.60 24.56 -31.80
C GLY A 83 7.96 23.25 -31.11
N PHE A 84 8.99 22.56 -31.59
CA PHE A 84 9.50 21.33 -30.98
C PHE A 84 10.12 21.57 -29.60
N ALA A 85 10.72 22.74 -29.36
CA ALA A 85 11.25 23.12 -28.05
C ALA A 85 10.15 23.24 -26.98
N VAL A 86 8.97 23.76 -27.36
CA VAL A 86 7.80 23.87 -26.47
C VAL A 86 7.26 22.48 -26.14
N VAL A 87 7.01 21.65 -27.16
CA VAL A 87 6.45 20.30 -26.98
C VAL A 87 7.39 19.42 -26.15
N SER A 88 8.69 19.41 -26.47
CA SER A 88 9.68 18.63 -25.70
C SER A 88 9.77 19.10 -24.25
N GLY A 89 9.64 20.40 -24.00
CA GLY A 89 9.60 20.92 -22.64
C GLY A 89 8.39 20.44 -21.85
N GLU A 90 7.22 20.42 -22.47
CA GLU A 90 5.99 19.96 -21.85
C GLU A 90 6.01 18.46 -21.57
N VAL A 91 6.52 17.65 -22.50
CA VAL A 91 6.72 16.21 -22.30
C VAL A 91 7.66 15.95 -21.12
N GLY A 92 8.76 16.69 -21.03
CA GLY A 92 9.70 16.58 -19.90
C GLY A 92 9.07 16.96 -18.56
N ARG A 93 8.22 17.99 -18.53
CA ARG A 93 7.47 18.43 -17.34
C ARG A 93 6.49 17.35 -16.89
N ILE A 94 5.67 16.84 -17.80
CA ILE A 94 4.69 15.78 -17.53
C ILE A 94 5.39 14.51 -17.04
N ALA A 95 6.50 14.12 -17.67
CA ALA A 95 7.27 12.95 -17.26
C ALA A 95 7.78 13.08 -15.81
N ASN A 96 8.27 14.27 -15.44
CA ASN A 96 8.78 14.55 -14.10
C ASN A 96 7.66 14.57 -13.04
N GLU A 97 6.55 15.26 -13.34
CA GLU A 97 5.39 15.32 -12.43
C GLU A 97 4.76 13.93 -12.22
N THR A 98 4.65 13.14 -13.28
CA THR A 98 4.13 11.78 -13.18
C THR A 98 5.08 10.90 -12.38
N ALA A 99 6.39 11.09 -12.48
CA ALA A 99 7.37 10.33 -11.71
C ALA A 99 7.23 10.60 -10.20
N VAL A 100 7.06 11.88 -9.81
CA VAL A 100 6.81 12.26 -8.41
C VAL A 100 5.55 11.58 -7.87
N ARG A 101 4.46 11.57 -8.66
CA ARG A 101 3.20 10.91 -8.27
C ARG A 101 3.36 9.39 -8.15
N ALA A 102 4.03 8.75 -9.11
CA ALA A 102 4.29 7.32 -9.07
C ALA A 102 5.16 6.91 -7.87
N THR A 103 6.19 7.71 -7.54
CA THR A 103 6.98 7.52 -6.30
C THR A 103 6.09 7.65 -5.07
N LYS A 104 5.19 8.63 -5.02
CA LYS A 104 4.30 8.79 -3.86
C LYS A 104 3.35 7.61 -3.69
N VAL A 105 2.84 7.05 -4.78
CA VAL A 105 2.02 5.82 -4.75
C VAL A 105 2.81 4.64 -4.19
N ALA A 106 4.08 4.47 -4.61
CA ALA A 106 4.94 3.42 -4.08
C ALA A 106 5.15 3.57 -2.56
N GLU A 107 5.47 4.78 -2.07
CA GLU A 107 5.64 5.06 -0.64
C GLU A 107 4.38 4.72 0.19
N LEU A 108 3.21 5.19 -0.25
CA LEU A 108 1.93 4.94 0.44
C LEU A 108 1.60 3.45 0.47
N THR A 109 1.93 2.73 -0.61
CA THR A 109 1.69 1.29 -0.70
C THR A 109 2.62 0.51 0.23
N GLU A 110 3.89 0.94 0.36
CA GLU A 110 4.83 0.37 1.33
C GLU A 110 4.39 0.61 2.78
N GLU A 111 3.86 1.80 3.08
CA GLU A 111 3.31 2.13 4.39
C GLU A 111 2.09 1.24 4.72
N LEU A 112 1.17 1.07 3.78
CA LEU A 112 0.03 0.18 3.93
C LEU A 112 0.46 -1.27 4.20
N GLN A 113 1.49 -1.77 3.49
CA GLN A 113 2.03 -3.10 3.77
C GLN A 113 2.65 -3.21 5.17
N LYS A 114 3.26 -2.15 5.70
CA LYS A 114 3.79 -2.15 7.08
C LYS A 114 2.65 -2.21 8.08
N LEU A 115 1.60 -1.42 7.89
CA LEU A 115 0.41 -1.41 8.76
C LEU A 115 -0.29 -2.78 8.79
N LEU A 116 -0.45 -3.42 7.65
CA LEU A 116 -1.05 -4.76 7.56
C LEU A 116 -0.21 -5.84 8.24
N ARG A 117 1.13 -5.71 8.22
CA ARG A 117 2.04 -6.62 8.95
C ARG A 117 2.06 -6.40 10.45
N SER A 118 1.83 -5.17 10.92
CA SER A 118 1.74 -4.88 12.36
C SER A 118 0.37 -5.21 12.96
N ALA A 119 -0.65 -5.38 12.13
CA ALA A 119 -2.02 -5.71 12.54
C ALA A 119 -2.30 -7.23 12.53
N ALA A 120 -1.33 -8.04 12.10
CA ALA A 120 -1.36 -9.51 12.11
C ALA A 120 -0.46 -10.03 13.23
#